data_AF-A0A7K2LV72-F1
#
_entry.id   AF-A0A7K2LV72-F1
#
_cell.length_a   1.000
_cell.length_b   1.000
_cell.length_c   1.000
_cell.angle_alpha   90.00
_cell.angle_beta   90.00
_cell.angle_gamma   90.00
#
_symmetry.space_group_name_H-M   'P 1'
#
loop_
_entity.id
_entity.type
_entity.pdbx_description
1 polymer ?
#
loop_
_entity_poly.entity_id
_entity_poly.type
_entity_poly.pdbx_seq_one_letter_code
_entity_poly.pdbx_strand_id
1 'polypeptide(L)'
;MTISNPRPYPFKATDELYVEPRFEQLRENEPLCPVRLPHGEAAWLVTRYEDVKTVLGDPRFSRARAVTEDEPRTRPYRGLPGNILEFDPPEHTRLRRVVAKAFTVRRVEELRVRAQAIADGLVDAMIAQGPPADLVAGFALPLPVTVICELLGVPLEDRTR
;
A
#
# COMPACT_ATOMS: atom_id res chain seq x y z
N MET A 1 8.29 19.75 18.58
CA MET A 1 8.84 20.44 17.40
C MET A 1 7.68 21.01 16.62
N THR A 2 7.57 22.34 16.51
CA THR A 2 6.48 22.97 15.75
C THR A 2 6.88 23.02 14.28
N ILE A 3 6.07 22.42 13.40
CA ILE A 3 6.26 22.51 11.95
C ILE A 3 5.87 23.93 11.50
N SER A 4 6.82 24.68 10.94
CA SER A 4 6.59 26.01 10.41
C SER A 4 6.51 25.97 8.87
N ASN A 5 5.61 26.78 8.31
CA ASN A 5 5.44 26.98 6.86
C ASN A 5 5.31 25.69 6.01
N PRO A 6 4.33 24.80 6.30
CA PRO A 6 4.17 23.56 5.56
C PRO A 6 3.67 23.77 4.13
N ARG A 7 4.23 23.03 3.17
CA ARG A 7 3.83 23.06 1.75
C ARG A 7 2.64 22.14 1.49
N PRO A 8 1.73 22.47 0.55
CA PRO A 8 0.66 21.56 0.14
C PRO A 8 1.21 20.22 -0.39
N TYR A 9 0.62 19.12 0.06
CA TYR A 9 0.91 17.75 -0.39
C TYR A 9 -0.40 16.95 -0.52
N PRO A 10 -0.54 15.98 -1.44
CA PRO A 10 0.42 15.54 -2.45
C PRO A 10 0.82 16.69 -3.38
N PHE A 11 2.05 16.64 -3.91
CA PHE A 11 2.40 17.42 -5.09
C PHE A 11 1.49 16.99 -6.25
N LYS A 12 1.51 17.67 -7.39
CA LYS A 12 0.54 17.42 -8.47
C LYS A 12 0.52 15.92 -8.83
N ALA A 13 -0.69 15.34 -8.92
CA ALA A 13 -0.83 14.01 -9.50
C ALA A 13 -0.35 14.10 -10.95
N THR A 14 0.70 13.35 -11.29
CA THR A 14 1.05 13.10 -12.69
C THR A 14 0.02 12.11 -13.22
N ASP A 15 -0.55 12.36 -14.39
CA ASP A 15 -1.54 11.49 -15.04
C ASP A 15 -0.93 10.14 -15.53
N GLU A 16 0.28 9.83 -15.09
CA GLU A 16 1.19 8.82 -15.65
C GLU A 16 2.03 8.16 -14.53
N LEU A 17 2.73 7.07 -14.87
CA LEU A 17 3.64 6.32 -13.97
C LEU A 17 4.95 7.07 -13.65
N TYR A 18 5.05 8.38 -13.94
CA TYR A 18 6.24 9.17 -13.67
C TYR A 18 6.25 9.70 -12.24
N VAL A 19 7.45 9.85 -11.69
CA VAL A 19 7.64 10.50 -10.39
C VAL A 19 7.66 12.02 -10.62
N GLU A 20 6.88 12.75 -9.82
CA GLU A 20 6.87 14.22 -9.83
C GLU A 20 8.31 14.78 -9.67
N PRO A 21 8.80 15.61 -10.61
CA PRO A 21 10.18 16.13 -10.61
C PRO A 21 10.60 16.84 -9.31
N ARG A 22 9.66 17.42 -8.56
CA ARG A 22 9.96 18.03 -7.24
C ARG A 22 10.59 17.04 -6.26
N PHE A 23 10.30 15.74 -6.34
CA PHE A 23 10.95 14.77 -5.45
C PHE A 23 12.46 14.72 -5.65
N GLU A 24 12.97 14.96 -6.87
CA GLU A 24 14.41 15.04 -7.14
C GLU A 24 15.02 16.27 -6.47
N GLN A 25 14.41 17.44 -6.67
CA GLN A 25 14.85 18.69 -6.06
C GLN A 25 14.85 18.63 -4.53
N LEU A 26 13.83 18.01 -3.93
CA LEU A 26 13.74 17.83 -2.48
C LEU A 26 14.81 16.88 -1.96
N ARG A 27 15.09 15.76 -2.66
CA ARG A 27 16.16 14.85 -2.25
C ARG A 27 17.51 15.56 -2.18
N GLU A 28 17.79 16.46 -3.10
CA GLU A 28 19.06 17.19 -3.14
C GLU A 28 19.11 18.31 -2.10
N ASN A 29 18.10 19.18 -2.10
CA ASN A 29 18.18 20.49 -1.45
C ASN A 29 17.44 20.58 -0.11
N GLU A 30 16.40 19.77 0.10
CA GLU A 30 15.57 19.82 1.31
C GLU A 30 14.92 18.45 1.61
N PRO A 31 15.71 17.48 2.11
CA PRO A 31 15.28 16.08 2.21
C PRO A 31 14.22 15.83 3.30
N LEU A 32 14.07 16.80 4.22
CA LEU A 32 13.06 16.85 5.26
C LEU A 32 12.21 18.11 5.05
N CYS A 33 11.10 17.98 4.33
CA CYS A 33 10.24 19.08 3.93
C CYS A 33 8.99 19.12 4.82
N PRO A 34 8.62 20.25 5.43
CA PRO A 34 7.34 20.38 6.11
C PRO A 34 6.20 20.39 5.08
N VAL A 35 5.18 19.56 5.27
CA VAL A 35 4.03 19.44 4.37
C VAL A 35 2.69 19.44 5.10
N ARG A 36 1.62 19.78 4.38
CA ARG A 36 0.23 19.69 4.83
C ARG A 36 -0.61 18.95 3.81
N LEU A 37 -1.25 17.89 4.27
CA LEU A 37 -2.22 17.10 3.49
C LEU A 37 -3.62 17.72 3.59
N PRO A 38 -4.57 17.32 2.71
CA PRO A 38 -5.95 17.84 2.75
C PRO A 38 -6.64 17.67 4.11
N HIS A 39 -6.25 16.66 4.89
CA HIS A 39 -6.74 16.40 6.23
C HIS A 39 -5.57 16.06 7.18
N GLY A 40 -5.77 16.25 8.48
CA GLY A 40 -4.77 15.95 9.50
C GLY A 40 -3.88 17.12 9.88
N GLU A 41 -2.94 16.81 10.77
CA GLU A 41 -1.86 17.70 11.17
C GLU A 41 -0.82 17.90 10.05
N ALA A 42 0.04 18.91 10.21
CA ALA A 42 1.21 19.06 9.36
C ALA A 42 2.19 17.92 9.63
N ALA A 43 2.98 17.55 8.62
CA ALA A 43 3.89 16.41 8.68
C ALA A 43 5.27 16.74 8.10
N TRP A 44 6.25 15.90 8.40
CA TRP A 44 7.53 15.89 7.71
C TRP A 44 7.47 14.91 6.53
N LEU A 45 7.76 15.40 5.33
CA LEU A 45 8.00 14.59 4.15
C LEU A 45 9.49 14.27 4.06
N VAL A 46 9.82 12.98 4.14
CA VAL A 46 11.19 12.46 4.06
C VAL A 46 11.42 11.88 2.67
N THR A 47 12.49 12.29 1.98
CA THR A 47 12.66 11.96 0.54
C THR A 47 13.93 11.18 0.20
N ARG A 48 15.01 11.28 1.00
CA ARG A 48 16.24 10.50 0.77
C ARG A 48 16.08 9.06 1.24
N TYR A 49 16.67 8.13 0.49
CA TYR A 49 16.58 6.70 0.75
C TYR A 49 17.01 6.33 2.18
N GLU A 50 18.17 6.80 2.64
CA GLU A 50 18.68 6.49 3.98
C GLU A 50 17.81 7.09 5.09
N ASP A 51 17.25 8.27 4.88
CA ASP A 51 16.36 8.92 5.85
C ASP A 51 15.02 8.18 5.94
N VAL A 52 14.44 7.79 4.80
CA VAL A 52 13.21 6.97 4.75
C VAL A 52 13.43 5.62 5.44
N LYS A 53 14.55 4.95 5.14
CA LYS A 53 14.93 3.68 5.78
C LYS A 53 15.09 3.84 7.30
N THR A 54 15.68 4.94 7.74
CA THR A 54 15.81 5.26 9.17
C THR A 54 14.45 5.43 9.82
N VAL A 55 13.56 6.26 9.25
CA VAL A 55 12.23 6.50 9.80
C VAL A 55 11.38 5.23 9.85
N LEU A 56 11.46 4.38 8.81
CA LEU A 56 10.68 3.14 8.75
C LEU A 56 11.26 2.00 9.62
N GLY A 57 12.54 2.06 9.98
CA GLY A 57 13.23 0.99 10.70
C GLY A 57 13.52 1.28 12.17
N ASP A 58 13.49 2.54 12.59
CA ASP A 58 13.85 2.95 13.95
C ASP A 58 12.62 2.97 14.87
N PRO A 59 12.64 2.24 16.02
CA PRO A 59 11.50 2.13 16.93
C PRO A 59 11.14 3.44 17.66
N ARG A 60 11.93 4.52 17.48
CA ARG A 60 11.55 5.86 17.94
C ARG A 60 10.39 6.46 17.14
N PHE A 61 10.14 5.97 15.93
CA PHE A 61 8.98 6.35 15.12
C PHE A 61 7.86 5.33 15.30
N SER A 62 6.68 5.82 15.66
CA SER A 62 5.52 5.01 16.08
C SER A 62 4.38 5.11 15.08
N ARG A 63 3.80 3.96 14.72
CA ARG A 63 2.53 3.90 13.99
C ARG A 63 1.33 3.98 14.93
N ALA A 64 1.46 3.48 16.17
CA ALA A 64 0.36 3.51 17.15
C ALA A 64 -0.11 4.93 17.48
N ARG A 65 0.79 5.92 17.45
CA ARG A 65 0.42 7.34 17.65
C ARG A 65 -0.55 7.87 16.60
N ALA A 66 -0.51 7.36 15.37
CA ALA A 66 -1.42 7.78 14.31
C ALA A 66 -2.90 7.40 14.59
N VAL A 67 -3.12 6.43 15.48
CA VAL A 67 -4.48 6.03 15.92
C VAL A 67 -5.08 7.09 16.85
N THR A 68 -4.27 7.68 17.73
CA THR A 68 -4.72 8.66 18.74
C THR A 68 -4.64 10.11 18.27
N GLU A 69 -3.77 10.41 17.29
CA GLU A 69 -3.55 11.76 16.76
C GLU A 69 -4.27 11.97 15.42
N ASP A 70 -4.36 13.21 14.95
CA ASP A 70 -4.96 13.52 13.64
C ASP A 70 -3.97 13.33 12.49
N GLU A 71 -3.82 12.07 12.05
CA GLU A 71 -2.81 11.71 11.06
C GLU A 71 -2.99 12.45 9.72
N PRO A 72 -1.89 12.90 9.09
CA PRO A 72 -1.90 13.50 7.76
C PRO A 72 -2.41 12.51 6.71
N ARG A 73 -3.45 12.88 5.95
CA ARG A 73 -4.08 11.96 4.97
C ARG A 73 -4.75 12.66 3.79
N THR A 74 -4.89 11.94 2.69
CA THR A 74 -5.49 12.44 1.43
C THR A 74 -7.00 12.24 1.36
N ARG A 75 -7.57 11.32 2.13
CA ARG A 75 -9.01 11.02 2.19
C ARG A 75 -9.59 11.45 3.54
N PRO A 76 -10.88 11.83 3.61
CA PRO A 76 -11.46 12.35 4.85
C PRO A 76 -11.60 11.29 5.93
N TYR A 77 -11.83 10.03 5.53
CA TYR A 77 -11.99 8.90 6.44
C TYR A 77 -10.66 8.25 6.80
N ARG A 78 -10.60 7.68 8.00
CA ARG A 78 -9.51 6.79 8.43
C ARG A 78 -9.78 5.37 7.95
N GLY A 79 -8.72 4.55 7.86
CA GLY A 79 -8.84 3.12 7.54
C GLY A 79 -9.69 2.36 8.57
N LEU A 80 -10.03 1.11 8.25
CA LEU A 80 -10.72 0.24 9.20
C LEU A 80 -9.81 -0.02 10.42
N PRO A 81 -10.32 0.20 11.64
CA PRO A 81 -9.53 0.02 12.86
C PRO A 81 -9.17 -1.45 13.06
N GLY A 82 -8.05 -1.70 13.73
CA GLY A 82 -7.59 -3.04 14.11
C GLY A 82 -6.76 -3.76 13.05
N ASN A 83 -6.34 -3.06 11.99
CA ASN A 83 -5.39 -3.62 11.05
C ASN A 83 -3.97 -3.63 11.65
N ILE A 84 -3.11 -4.53 11.15
CA ILE A 84 -1.77 -4.74 11.72
C ILE A 84 -0.86 -3.50 11.63
N LEU A 85 -1.12 -2.55 10.72
CA LEU A 85 -0.29 -1.35 10.50
C LEU A 85 -0.54 -0.24 11.53
N GLU A 86 -1.49 -0.43 12.44
CA GLU A 86 -1.84 0.51 13.52
C GLU A 86 -1.09 0.24 14.82
N PHE A 87 -0.35 -0.86 14.91
CA PHE A 87 0.34 -1.26 16.13
C PHE A 87 1.86 -1.09 16.02
N ASP A 88 2.49 -0.83 17.16
CA ASP A 88 3.94 -0.98 17.34
C ASP A 88 4.24 -2.31 18.05
N PRO A 89 5.53 -2.74 18.17
CA PRO A 89 5.88 -3.82 19.07
C PRO A 89 5.47 -3.52 20.53
N PRO A 90 5.02 -4.53 21.30
CA PRO A 90 4.98 -5.95 20.98
C PRO A 90 3.71 -6.43 20.24
N GLU A 91 2.62 -5.66 20.21
CA GLU A 91 1.33 -6.07 19.62
C GLU A 91 1.46 -6.35 18.13
N HIS A 92 2.15 -5.49 17.39
CA HIS A 92 2.47 -5.70 15.98
C HIS A 92 3.22 -7.03 15.77
N THR A 93 4.24 -7.30 16.59
CA THR A 93 5.05 -8.53 16.49
C THR A 93 4.20 -9.77 16.75
N ARG A 94 3.27 -9.72 17.72
CA ARG A 94 2.34 -10.82 18.02
C ARG A 94 1.42 -11.11 16.84
N LEU A 95 0.78 -10.08 16.26
CA LEU A 95 -0.11 -10.22 15.10
C LEU A 95 0.67 -10.70 13.86
N ARG A 96 1.84 -10.11 13.60
CA ARG A 96 2.67 -10.44 12.43
C ARG A 96 3.12 -11.89 12.46
N ARG A 97 3.46 -12.42 13.64
CA ARG A 97 3.88 -13.83 13.79
C ARG A 97 2.79 -14.83 13.36
N VAL A 98 1.52 -14.47 13.51
CA VAL A 98 0.40 -15.31 13.06
C VAL A 98 0.22 -15.17 11.55
N VAL A 99 0.08 -13.93 11.07
CA VAL A 99 -0.19 -13.65 9.64
C VAL A 99 0.95 -14.12 8.73
N ALA A 100 2.21 -13.85 9.10
CA ALA A 100 3.37 -14.17 8.27
C ALA A 100 3.54 -15.66 7.97
N LYS A 101 2.94 -16.56 8.77
CA LYS A 101 2.95 -18.01 8.49
C LYS A 101 2.19 -18.37 7.21
N ALA A 102 1.15 -17.62 6.85
CA ALA A 102 0.41 -17.80 5.60
C ALA A 102 1.18 -17.23 4.39
N PHE A 103 2.00 -16.20 4.60
CA PHE A 103 2.72 -15.46 3.55
C PHE A 103 4.22 -15.78 3.49
N THR A 104 4.62 -17.02 3.81
CA THR A 104 6.02 -17.43 3.66
C THR A 104 6.38 -17.58 2.18
N VAL A 105 7.67 -17.39 1.83
CA VAL A 105 8.19 -17.59 0.47
C VAL A 105 7.76 -18.94 -0.11
N ARG A 106 7.89 -20.01 0.68
CA ARG A 106 7.47 -21.35 0.28
C ARG A 106 5.98 -21.42 -0.07
N ARG A 107 5.09 -20.88 0.77
CA ARG A 107 3.63 -20.90 0.51
C ARG A 107 3.25 -20.07 -0.69
N VAL A 108 3.89 -18.91 -0.88
CA VAL A 108 3.67 -18.08 -2.07
C VAL A 108 4.16 -18.80 -3.33
N GLU A 109 5.28 -19.51 -3.28
CA GLU A 109 5.80 -20.27 -4.42
C GLU A 109 4.89 -21.45 -4.79
N GLU A 110 4.30 -22.13 -3.80
CA GLU A 110 3.28 -23.17 -4.03
C GLU A 110 2.04 -22.63 -4.77
N LEU A 111 1.74 -21.33 -4.64
CA LEU A 111 0.65 -20.68 -5.38
C LEU A 111 0.98 -20.38 -6.84
N ARG A 112 2.26 -20.46 -7.27
CA ARG A 112 2.66 -20.10 -8.64
C ARG A 112 1.87 -20.86 -9.70
N VAL A 113 1.78 -22.19 -9.56
CA VAL A 113 1.05 -23.04 -10.51
C VAL A 113 -0.43 -22.66 -10.57
N ARG A 114 -1.02 -22.33 -9.42
CA ARG A 114 -2.43 -21.97 -9.35
C ARG A 114 -2.69 -20.57 -9.92
N ALA A 115 -1.84 -19.60 -9.60
CA ALA A 115 -1.91 -18.26 -10.15
C ALA A 115 -1.76 -18.27 -11.68
N GLN A 116 -0.87 -19.12 -12.23
CA GLN A 116 -0.76 -19.32 -13.67
C GLN A 116 -2.05 -19.84 -14.29
N ALA A 117 -2.66 -20.89 -13.71
CA ALA A 117 -3.92 -21.43 -14.22
C ALA A 117 -5.07 -20.41 -14.17
N ILE A 118 -5.11 -19.53 -13.16
CA ILE A 118 -6.07 -18.43 -13.08
C ILE A 118 -5.80 -17.41 -14.19
N ALA A 119 -4.54 -17.02 -14.37
CA ALA A 119 -4.14 -16.08 -15.41
C ALA A 119 -4.48 -16.60 -16.82
N ASP A 120 -4.18 -17.88 -17.10
CA ASP A 120 -4.50 -18.52 -18.39
C ASP A 120 -6.01 -18.47 -18.66
N GLY A 121 -6.84 -18.85 -17.67
CA GLY A 121 -8.30 -18.80 -17.82
C GLY A 121 -8.86 -17.38 -18.05
N LEU A 122 -8.27 -16.36 -17.40
CA LEU A 122 -8.65 -14.96 -17.63
C LEU A 122 -8.28 -14.51 -19.04
N VAL A 123 -7.12 -14.91 -19.55
CA VAL A 123 -6.67 -14.61 -20.91
C VAL A 123 -7.54 -15.32 -21.95
N ASP A 124 -7.84 -16.61 -21.76
CA ASP A 124 -8.71 -17.38 -22.65
C ASP A 124 -10.11 -16.75 -22.74
N ALA A 125 -10.65 -16.29 -21.61
CA ALA A 125 -11.94 -15.59 -21.57
C ALA A 125 -11.91 -14.26 -22.36
N MET A 126 -10.82 -13.49 -22.26
CA MET A 126 -10.65 -12.26 -23.06
C MET A 126 -10.52 -12.57 -24.56
N ILE A 127 -9.76 -13.62 -24.93
CA ILE A 127 -9.61 -14.04 -26.32
C ILE A 127 -10.97 -14.43 -26.92
N ALA A 128 -11.78 -15.18 -26.17
CA ALA A 128 -13.09 -15.63 -26.63
C ALA A 128 -14.09 -14.48 -26.84
N GLN A 129 -13.97 -13.38 -26.08
CA GLN A 129 -14.79 -12.17 -26.26
C GLN A 129 -14.35 -11.35 -27.48
N GLY A 130 -13.10 -11.48 -27.91
CA GLY A 130 -12.52 -10.74 -29.01
C GLY A 130 -12.08 -9.30 -28.64
N PRO A 131 -11.31 -8.64 -29.52
CA PRO A 131 -10.83 -7.28 -29.25
C PRO A 131 -11.93 -6.22 -29.44
N PRO A 132 -11.85 -5.08 -28.71
CA PRO A 132 -10.86 -4.74 -27.69
C PRO A 132 -11.15 -5.36 -26.32
N ALA A 133 -10.10 -5.71 -25.58
CA ALA A 133 -10.20 -6.18 -24.19
C ALA A 133 -9.72 -5.09 -23.22
N ASP A 134 -10.44 -4.93 -22.10
CA ASP A 134 -9.99 -4.14 -20.96
C ASP A 134 -9.12 -5.00 -20.04
N LEU A 135 -7.82 -4.76 -20.04
CA LEU A 135 -6.87 -5.54 -19.26
C LEU A 135 -7.01 -5.31 -17.74
N VAL A 136 -7.58 -4.17 -17.31
CA VAL A 136 -7.82 -3.90 -15.88
C VAL A 136 -8.99 -4.75 -15.41
N ALA A 137 -10.14 -4.61 -16.05
CA ALA A 137 -11.36 -5.32 -15.67
C ALA A 137 -11.25 -6.83 -15.94
N GLY A 138 -10.62 -7.23 -17.06
CA GLY A 138 -10.53 -8.62 -17.49
C GLY A 138 -9.38 -9.43 -16.89
N PHE A 139 -8.35 -8.78 -16.34
CA PHE A 139 -7.15 -9.49 -15.86
C PHE A 139 -6.56 -8.92 -14.56
N ALA A 140 -6.16 -7.65 -14.55
CA ALA A 140 -5.35 -7.08 -13.47
C ALA A 140 -6.12 -6.97 -12.13
N LEU A 141 -7.43 -6.75 -12.18
CA LEU A 141 -8.30 -6.79 -11.01
C LEU A 141 -8.64 -8.23 -10.56
N PRO A 142 -9.18 -9.12 -11.45
CA PRO A 142 -9.63 -10.44 -11.02
C PRO A 142 -8.50 -11.38 -10.58
N LEU A 143 -7.30 -11.30 -11.17
CA LEU A 143 -6.19 -12.20 -10.84
C LEU A 143 -5.78 -12.12 -9.35
N PRO A 144 -5.35 -10.96 -8.80
CA PRO A 144 -4.93 -10.88 -7.41
C PRO A 144 -6.07 -11.15 -6.43
N VAL A 145 -7.31 -10.74 -6.75
CA VAL A 145 -8.50 -11.02 -5.92
C VAL A 145 -8.73 -12.53 -5.81
N THR A 146 -8.67 -13.26 -6.92
CA THR A 146 -8.86 -14.71 -6.93
C THR A 146 -7.76 -15.42 -6.13
N VAL A 147 -6.50 -15.02 -6.33
CA VAL A 147 -5.35 -15.60 -5.63
C VAL A 147 -5.42 -15.36 -4.13
N ILE A 148 -5.76 -14.14 -3.68
CA ILE A 148 -5.85 -13.85 -2.24
C ILE A 148 -7.05 -14.57 -1.59
N CYS A 149 -8.19 -14.65 -2.28
CA CYS A 149 -9.35 -15.42 -1.81
C CYS A 149 -9.00 -16.90 -1.63
N GLU A 150 -8.26 -17.51 -2.55
CA GLU A 150 -7.79 -18.90 -2.41
C GLU A 150 -6.80 -19.06 -1.26
N LEU A 151 -5.85 -18.15 -1.10
CA LEU A 151 -4.90 -18.17 0.02
C LEU A 151 -5.62 -18.04 1.38
N LEU A 152 -6.67 -17.23 1.45
CA LEU A 152 -7.46 -17.01 2.67
C LEU A 152 -8.55 -18.06 2.90
N GLY A 153 -8.77 -18.99 1.96
CA GLY A 153 -9.82 -20.00 2.05
C GLY A 153 -11.24 -19.44 1.86
N VAL A 154 -11.40 -18.30 1.20
CA VAL A 154 -12.70 -17.69 0.90
C VAL A 154 -13.40 -18.52 -0.20
N PRO A 155 -14.64 -19.00 0.05
CA PRO A 155 -15.42 -19.75 -0.94
C PRO A 155 -15.59 -18.96 -2.24
N LEU A 156 -15.68 -19.67 -3.37
CA LEU A 156 -15.86 -19.07 -4.70
C LEU A 156 -17.14 -18.22 -4.80
N GLU A 157 -18.19 -18.62 -4.09
CA GLU A 157 -19.52 -18.01 -4.11
C GLU A 157 -19.55 -16.60 -3.49
N ASP A 158 -18.58 -16.27 -2.63
CA ASP A 158 -18.48 -14.98 -1.97
C ASP A 158 -17.55 -13.99 -2.70
N ARG A 159 -16.95 -14.38 -3.85
CA ARG A 159 -15.94 -13.57 -4.56
C ARG A 159 -16.53 -12.45 -5.44
N THR A 160 -17.82 -12.49 -5.74
CA THR A 160 -18.50 -11.54 -6.65
C THR A 160 -19.47 -10.59 -5.92
N ARG A 161 -19.41 -10.53 -4.58
CA ARG A 161 -20.24 -9.64 -3.76
C ARG A 161 -19.48 -8.41 -3.31
#